data_AF-K8GQ87-F1
#
_entry.id   AF-K8GQ87-F1
#
_cell.length_a   1.000
_cell.length_b   1.000
_cell.length_c   1.000
_cell.angle_alpha   90.00
_cell.angle_beta   90.00
_cell.angle_gamma   90.00
#
_symmetry.space_group_name_H-M   'P 1'
#
loop_
_entity.id
_entity.type
_entity.pdbx_description
1 polymer ?
#
loop_
_entity_poly.entity_id
_entity_poly.type
_entity_poly.pdbx_seq_one_letter_code
_entity_poly.pdbx_strand_id
1 'polypeptide(L)'
;MPNLLKRLPTQGILVGLFLLFTLPFGVVLNRLVAEIGTSIEFAAKEQKGVEYNQGLRQLLAELIKQQQLSQEYLTGQTELAASLRNQTLEVEQAIQSVDAIDARLGQALNVSDHNLASYRSRKNDRQSTGEESL
;
A
#
# COMPACT_ATOMS: atom_id res chain seq x y z
N MET A 1 -34.04 48.02 36.23
CA MET A 1 -33.06 47.63 35.18
C MET A 1 -33.79 47.56 33.85
N PRO A 2 -33.50 48.43 32.86
CA PRO A 2 -34.24 48.42 31.60
C PRO A 2 -33.92 47.16 30.80
N ASN A 3 -34.97 46.40 30.48
CA ASN A 3 -34.90 45.17 29.69
C ASN A 3 -34.34 45.44 28.28
N LEU A 4 -33.08 45.08 28.09
CA LEU A 4 -32.35 45.17 26.82
C LEU A 4 -32.96 44.29 25.71
N LEU A 5 -33.83 43.33 26.06
CA LEU A 5 -34.52 42.46 25.10
C LEU A 5 -35.56 43.19 24.22
N LYS A 6 -36.00 44.40 24.57
CA LYS A 6 -37.11 45.09 23.88
C LYS A 6 -36.73 45.94 22.67
N ARG A 7 -35.44 45.97 22.27
CA ARG A 7 -34.94 46.83 21.17
C ARG A 7 -34.43 46.08 19.94
N LEU A 8 -34.40 44.75 19.97
CA LEU A 8 -34.04 43.95 18.79
C LEU A 8 -35.31 43.72 17.94
N PRO A 9 -35.26 43.95 16.61
CA PRO A 9 -36.37 43.57 15.76
C PRO A 9 -36.60 42.07 15.95
N THR A 10 -37.85 41.65 16.16
CA THR A 10 -38.22 40.23 16.35
C THR A 10 -37.67 39.33 15.24
N GLN A 11 -37.52 39.87 14.03
CA GLN A 11 -36.85 39.24 12.89
C GLN A 11 -35.38 38.90 13.18
N GLY A 12 -34.61 39.79 13.83
CA GLY A 12 -33.20 39.55 14.17
C GLY A 12 -33.01 38.48 15.25
N ILE A 13 -33.95 38.38 16.20
CA ILE A 13 -33.94 37.31 17.21
C ILE A 13 -34.20 35.95 16.56
N LEU A 14 -35.18 35.87 15.64
CA LEU A 14 -35.49 34.64 14.90
C LEU A 14 -34.33 34.20 14.01
N VAL A 15 -33.71 35.13 13.27
CA VAL A 15 -32.52 34.84 12.45
C VAL A 15 -31.34 34.41 13.31
N GLY A 16 -31.11 35.06 14.45
CA GLY A 16 -30.05 34.67 15.39
C GLY A 16 -30.26 33.27 15.96
N LEU A 17 -31.48 32.93 16.36
CA LEU A 17 -31.82 31.58 16.85
C LEU A 17 -31.67 30.52 15.75
N PHE A 18 -32.10 30.84 14.52
CA PHE A 18 -31.92 29.96 13.37
C PHE A 18 -30.44 29.71 13.07
N LEU A 19 -29.61 30.77 13.04
CA LEU A 19 -28.17 30.64 12.83
C LEU A 19 -27.49 29.88 13.95
N LEU A 20 -27.88 30.10 15.20
CA LEU A 20 -27.33 29.41 16.37
C LEU A 20 -27.50 27.88 16.25
N PHE A 21 -28.58 27.43 15.63
CA PHE A 21 -28.82 26.00 15.40
C PHE A 21 -28.21 25.50 14.09
N THR A 22 -28.32 26.28 13.01
CA THR A 22 -27.92 25.86 11.66
C THR A 22 -26.40 25.80 11.50
N LEU A 23 -25.64 26.72 12.10
CA LEU A 23 -24.17 26.73 12.02
C LEU A 23 -23.53 25.47 12.60
N PRO A 24 -23.74 25.11 13.89
CA PRO A 24 -23.12 23.91 14.45
C PRO A 24 -23.60 22.65 13.73
N PHE A 25 -24.86 22.61 13.28
CA PHE A 25 -25.37 21.51 12.47
C PHE A 25 -24.62 21.37 11.13
N GLY A 26 -24.40 22.47 10.41
CA GLY A 26 -23.63 22.47 9.17
C GLY A 26 -22.19 22.00 9.36
N VAL A 27 -21.56 22.38 10.48
CA VAL A 27 -20.20 21.90 10.83
C VAL A 27 -20.20 20.39 11.07
N VAL A 28 -21.16 19.86 11.82
CA VAL A 28 -21.28 18.41 12.07
C VAL A 28 -21.51 17.65 10.77
N LEU A 29 -22.41 18.15 9.91
CA LEU A 29 -22.69 17.52 8.62
C LEU A 29 -21.46 17.51 7.72
N ASN A 30 -20.72 18.61 7.65
CA ASN A 30 -19.49 18.70 6.87
C ASN A 30 -18.43 17.69 7.39
N ARG A 31 -18.28 17.58 8.71
CA ARG A 31 -17.38 16.59 9.33
C ARG A 31 -17.80 15.16 9.00
N LEU A 32 -19.09 14.86 9.04
CA LEU A 32 -19.60 13.53 8.71
C LEU A 32 -19.32 13.16 7.25
N VAL A 33 -19.55 14.08 6.32
CA VAL A 33 -19.27 13.85 4.89
C VAL A 33 -17.77 13.63 4.65
N ALA A 34 -16.91 14.44 5.30
CA ALA A 34 -15.47 14.27 5.21
C ALA A 34 -15.01 12.91 5.75
N GLU A 35 -15.54 12.47 6.89
CA GLU A 35 -15.20 11.18 7.52
C GLU A 35 -15.65 9.97 6.68
N ILE A 36 -16.80 10.08 6.02
CA ILE A 36 -17.25 9.05 5.07
C ILE A 36 -16.30 8.98 3.88
N GLY A 37 -15.88 10.15 3.35
CA GLY A 37 -14.92 10.22 2.26
C GLY A 37 -13.59 9.55 2.61
N THR A 38 -13.01 9.87 3.77
CA THR A 38 -11.75 9.27 4.24
C THR A 38 -11.87 7.77 4.45
N SER A 39 -12.99 7.29 4.98
CA SER A 39 -13.26 5.85 5.17
C SER A 39 -13.33 5.09 3.84
N ILE A 40 -13.94 5.69 2.81
CA ILE A 40 -14.02 5.10 1.46
C ILE A 40 -12.62 5.03 0.82
N GLU A 41 -11.85 6.12 0.90
CA GLU A 41 -10.47 6.15 0.38
C GLU A 41 -9.57 5.13 1.09
N PHE A 42 -9.73 4.99 2.40
CA PHE A 42 -9.02 3.99 3.20
C PHE A 42 -9.37 2.57 2.75
N ALA A 43 -10.66 2.23 2.68
CA ALA A 43 -11.11 0.90 2.24
C ALA A 43 -10.63 0.55 0.81
N ALA A 44 -10.63 1.53 -0.09
CA ALA A 44 -10.09 1.36 -1.43
C ALA A 44 -8.57 1.12 -1.44
N LYS A 45 -7.82 1.74 -0.53
CA LYS A 45 -6.39 1.45 -0.33
C LYS A 45 -6.17 0.07 0.29
N GLU A 46 -7.00 -0.36 1.23
CA GLU A 46 -6.88 -1.69 1.84
C GLU A 46 -7.07 -2.81 0.82
N GLN A 47 -8.04 -2.69 -0.09
CA GLN A 47 -8.22 -3.67 -1.17
C GLN A 47 -6.97 -3.81 -2.04
N LYS A 48 -6.36 -2.68 -2.41
CA LYS A 48 -5.08 -2.66 -3.15
C LYS A 48 -3.94 -3.23 -2.32
N GLY A 49 -3.92 -2.96 -1.02
CA GLY A 49 -2.95 -3.51 -0.07
C GLY A 49 -3.05 -5.04 0.04
N VAL A 50 -4.25 -5.61 -0.04
CA VAL A 50 -4.46 -7.06 -0.07
C VAL A 50 -3.87 -7.67 -1.34
N GLU A 51 -4.12 -7.07 -2.52
CA GLU A 51 -3.53 -7.53 -3.80
C GLU A 51 -2.00 -7.50 -3.73
N TYR A 52 -1.42 -6.41 -3.21
CA TYR A 52 0.03 -6.27 -3.06
C TYR A 52 0.63 -7.33 -2.13
N ASN A 53 0.03 -7.52 -0.95
CA ASN A 53 0.49 -8.52 0.01
C ASN A 53 0.35 -9.95 -0.52
N GLN A 54 -0.66 -10.24 -1.33
CA GLN A 54 -0.81 -11.53 -1.96
C GLN A 54 0.36 -11.85 -2.89
N GLY A 55 0.78 -10.90 -3.73
CA GLY A 55 1.96 -11.05 -4.60
C GLY A 55 3.24 -11.29 -3.79
N LEU A 56 3.47 -10.50 -2.73
CA LEU A 56 4.62 -10.69 -1.84
C LEU A 56 4.62 -12.06 -1.15
N ARG A 57 3.45 -12.55 -0.70
CA ARG A 57 3.34 -13.88 -0.08
C ARG A 57 3.69 -15.00 -1.06
N GLN A 58 3.32 -14.87 -2.34
CA GLN A 58 3.70 -15.83 -3.37
C GLN A 58 5.22 -15.84 -3.60
N LEU A 59 5.84 -14.66 -3.74
CA LEU A 59 7.30 -14.55 -3.84
C LEU A 59 8.01 -15.19 -2.65
N LEU A 60 7.55 -14.90 -1.43
CA LEU A 60 8.13 -15.50 -0.22
C LEU A 60 8.03 -17.03 -0.23
N ALA A 61 6.91 -17.59 -0.68
CA ALA A 61 6.73 -19.03 -0.79
C ALA A 61 7.74 -19.66 -1.76
N GLU A 62 7.96 -19.05 -2.93
CA GLU A 62 8.92 -19.57 -3.90
C GLU A 62 10.38 -19.46 -3.43
N LEU A 63 10.72 -18.40 -2.67
CA LEU A 63 12.04 -18.26 -2.04
C LEU A 63 12.30 -19.34 -0.98
N ILE A 64 11.30 -19.65 -0.16
CA ILE A 64 11.40 -20.70 0.87
C ILE A 64 11.62 -22.06 0.19
N LYS A 65 10.88 -22.38 -0.88
CA LYS A 65 11.08 -23.61 -1.65
C LYS A 65 12.47 -23.68 -2.27
N GLN A 66 12.96 -22.59 -2.85
CA GLN A 66 14.32 -22.51 -3.40
C GLN A 66 15.37 -22.77 -2.32
N GLN A 67 15.19 -22.21 -1.13
CA GLN A 67 16.09 -22.43 -0.01
C GLN A 67 16.11 -23.89 0.44
N GLN A 68 14.94 -24.54 0.52
CA GLN A 68 14.84 -25.97 0.86
C GLN A 68 15.55 -26.85 -0.18
N LEU A 69 15.27 -26.66 -1.47
CA LEU A 69 15.92 -27.40 -2.56
C LEU A 69 17.43 -27.18 -2.59
N SER A 70 17.89 -25.97 -2.29
CA SER A 70 19.33 -25.66 -2.19
C SER A 70 19.99 -26.45 -1.06
N GLN A 71 19.34 -26.53 0.11
CA GLN A 71 19.86 -27.30 1.25
C GLN A 71 19.88 -28.81 0.94
N GLU A 72 18.85 -29.35 0.30
CA GLU A 72 18.79 -30.75 -0.11
C GLU A 72 19.87 -31.09 -1.15
N TYR A 73 20.09 -30.20 -2.12
CA TYR A 73 21.17 -30.34 -3.10
C TYR A 73 22.55 -30.35 -2.41
N LEU A 74 22.79 -29.44 -1.47
CA LEU A 74 24.06 -29.34 -0.73
C LEU A 74 24.31 -30.53 0.21
N THR A 75 23.27 -31.24 0.65
CA THR A 75 23.39 -32.46 1.46
C THR A 75 23.66 -33.72 0.64
N GLY A 76 23.84 -33.59 -0.68
CA GLY A 76 24.35 -34.65 -1.55
C GLY A 76 23.34 -35.20 -2.57
N GLN A 77 22.12 -34.67 -2.63
CA GLN A 77 21.12 -35.05 -3.63
C GLN A 77 21.35 -34.29 -4.95
N THR A 78 22.42 -34.63 -5.66
CA THR A 78 22.84 -33.95 -6.89
C THR A 78 21.84 -34.08 -8.04
N GLU A 79 20.93 -35.05 -7.98
CA GLU A 79 19.83 -35.21 -8.94
C GLU A 79 18.82 -34.04 -8.91
N LEU A 80 18.83 -33.21 -7.85
CA LEU A 80 17.98 -32.03 -7.71
C LEU A 80 18.45 -30.81 -8.52
N ALA A 81 19.58 -30.88 -9.25
CA ALA A 81 20.10 -29.76 -10.03
C ALA A 81 19.08 -29.19 -11.04
N ALA A 82 18.32 -30.07 -11.71
CA ALA A 82 17.27 -29.67 -12.64
C ALA A 82 16.09 -28.98 -11.91
N SER A 83 15.67 -29.53 -10.77
CA SER A 83 14.62 -28.97 -9.91
C SER A 83 15.01 -27.60 -9.36
N LEU A 84 16.27 -27.41 -8.96
CA LEU A 84 16.78 -26.13 -8.46
C LEU A 84 16.80 -25.06 -9.56
N ARG A 85 17.19 -25.44 -10.79
CA ARG A 85 17.14 -24.56 -11.96
C ARG A 85 15.71 -24.15 -12.28
N ASN A 86 14.76 -25.08 -12.27
CA ASN A 86 13.34 -24.77 -12.50
C ASN A 86 12.80 -23.85 -11.40
N GLN A 87 13.12 -24.12 -10.13
CA GLN A 87 12.70 -23.27 -9.01
C GLN A 87 13.28 -21.85 -9.10
N THR A 88 14.49 -21.69 -9.65
CA THR A 88 15.08 -20.37 -9.89
C THR A 88 14.27 -19.58 -10.94
N LEU A 89 13.72 -20.25 -11.95
CA LEU A 89 12.82 -19.62 -12.93
C LEU A 89 11.49 -19.22 -12.29
N GLU A 90 10.91 -20.06 -11.45
CA GLU A 90 9.68 -19.76 -10.68
C GLU A 90 9.85 -18.52 -9.78
N VAL A 91 11.02 -18.39 -9.14
CA VAL A 91 11.35 -17.20 -8.34
C VAL A 91 11.48 -15.95 -9.21
N GLU A 92 12.16 -16.01 -10.36
CA GLU A 92 12.23 -14.86 -11.27
C GLU A 92 10.84 -14.46 -11.79
N GLN A 93 9.97 -15.43 -12.09
CA GLN A 93 8.59 -15.17 -12.49
C GLN A 93 7.78 -14.53 -11.34
N ALA A 94 7.96 -15.00 -10.10
CA ALA A 94 7.33 -14.39 -8.94
C ALA A 94 7.82 -12.95 -8.69
N ILE A 95 9.10 -12.66 -8.92
CA ILE A 95 9.65 -11.29 -8.89
C ILE A 95 8.99 -10.42 -9.96
N GLN A 96 8.90 -10.89 -11.20
CA GLN A 96 8.25 -10.14 -12.29
C GLN A 96 6.76 -9.87 -12.00
N SER A 97 6.06 -10.83 -11.38
CA SER A 97 4.68 -10.65 -10.93
C SER A 97 4.57 -9.53 -9.89
N VAL A 98 5.45 -9.51 -8.89
CA VAL A 98 5.51 -8.44 -7.89
C VAL A 98 5.87 -7.10 -8.52
N ASP A 99 6.80 -7.05 -9.47
CA ASP A 99 7.15 -5.83 -10.20
C ASP A 99 5.96 -5.26 -10.99
N ALA A 100 5.15 -6.13 -11.61
CA ALA A 100 3.93 -5.70 -12.31
C ALA A 100 2.87 -5.15 -11.34
N ILE A 101 2.76 -5.74 -10.15
CA ILE A 101 1.86 -5.25 -9.09
C ILE A 101 2.38 -3.91 -8.52
N ASP A 102 3.69 -3.76 -8.30
CA ASP A 102 4.32 -2.52 -7.85
C ASP A 102 4.16 -1.39 -8.88
N ALA A 103 4.34 -1.66 -10.17
CA ALA A 103 4.09 -0.67 -11.21
C ALA A 103 2.64 -0.16 -11.24
N ARG A 104 1.67 -1.02 -10.87
CA ARG A 104 0.25 -0.66 -10.82
C ARG A 104 -0.18 0.01 -9.52
N LEU A 105 0.33 -0.47 -8.38
CA LEU A 105 -0.21 -0.13 -7.06
C LEU A 105 0.80 0.59 -6.16
N GLY A 106 2.10 0.51 -6.45
CA GLY A 106 3.17 1.00 -5.59
C GLY A 106 3.11 2.50 -5.34
N GLN A 107 2.77 3.31 -6.36
CA GLN A 107 2.53 4.75 -6.19
C GLN A 107 1.25 5.03 -5.40
N ALA A 108 0.17 4.28 -5.64
CA ALA A 108 -1.12 4.46 -4.96
C ALA A 108 -1.08 4.06 -3.47
N LEU A 109 -0.19 3.11 -3.14
CA LEU A 109 0.06 2.62 -1.79
C LEU A 109 1.26 3.30 -1.11
N ASN A 110 1.99 4.16 -1.84
CA ASN A 110 3.18 4.86 -1.37
C ASN A 110 4.31 3.91 -0.91
N VAL A 111 4.50 2.79 -1.62
CA VAL A 111 5.46 1.72 -1.28
C VAL A 111 6.75 1.83 -2.10
N SER A 112 6.68 2.37 -3.32
CA SER A 112 7.82 2.40 -4.26
C SER A 112 8.93 3.41 -3.89
N ASP A 113 8.63 4.46 -3.13
CA ASP A 113 9.59 5.54 -2.81
C ASP A 113 10.66 5.15 -1.77
N HIS A 114 10.48 4.06 -1.02
CA HIS A 114 11.39 3.74 0.10
C HIS A 114 12.25 2.47 -0.08
N ASN A 115 11.86 1.48 -0.90
CA ASN A 115 12.45 0.12 -0.75
C ASN A 115 13.00 -0.57 -2.02
N LEU A 116 12.64 -0.16 -3.25
CA LEU A 116 13.02 -0.93 -4.46
C LEU A 116 14.21 -0.35 -5.23
N ALA A 117 14.55 0.92 -5.02
CA ALA A 117 15.74 1.54 -5.62
C ALA A 117 17.04 0.85 -5.17
N SER A 118 17.09 0.39 -3.92
CA SER A 118 18.24 -0.30 -3.32
C SER A 118 18.44 -1.73 -3.84
N TYR A 119 17.38 -2.40 -4.32
CA TYR A 119 17.48 -3.71 -4.97
C TYR A 119 17.91 -3.61 -6.44
N ARG A 120 17.45 -2.58 -7.18
CA ARG A 120 17.86 -2.35 -8.58
C ARG A 120 19.36 -2.10 -8.71
N SER A 121 19.98 -1.38 -7.76
CA SER A 121 21.44 -1.21 -7.74
C SER A 121 22.19 -2.55 -7.62
N ARG A 122 21.72 -3.49 -6.78
CA ARG A 122 22.40 -4.78 -6.59
C ARG A 122 22.32 -5.71 -7.82
N LYS A 123 21.26 -5.63 -8.64
CA LYS A 123 21.16 -6.45 -9.87
C LYS A 123 22.13 -5.92 -10.94
N ASN A 124 22.27 -4.60 -11.08
CA ASN A 124 23.24 -3.98 -11.98
C ASN A 124 24.69 -4.30 -11.58
N ASP A 125 25.01 -4.28 -10.28
CA ASP A 125 26.37 -4.59 -9.81
C ASP A 125 26.76 -6.04 -10.13
N ARG A 126 25.84 -7.00 -9.98
CA ARG A 126 26.10 -8.42 -10.28
C ARG A 126 26.22 -8.73 -11.77
N GLN A 127 25.55 -7.97 -12.64
CA GLN A 127 25.75 -8.09 -14.09
C GLN A 127 27.12 -7.52 -14.51
N SER A 128 27.60 -6.47 -13.85
CA SER A 128 28.92 -5.89 -14.12
C SER A 128 30.09 -6.79 -13.68
N THR A 129 29.97 -7.49 -12.55
CA THR A 129 31.07 -8.35 -12.03
C THR A 129 31.13 -9.72 -12.72
N GLY A 130 30.12 -10.12 -13.49
CA GLY A 130 30.06 -11.42 -14.19
C GLY A 130 30.78 -11.45 -15.54
N GLU A 131 31.11 -10.30 -16.13
CA GLU A 131 31.73 -10.19 -17.46
C GLU A 131 33.26 -10.00 -17.42
N GLU A 132 33.88 -9.82 -16.25
CA GLU A 132 35.35 -9.69 -16.09
C GLU A 132 36.06 -11.01 -15.71
N SER A 133 35.42 -12.18 -15.85
CA SER A 133 36.02 -13.48 -15.50
C SER A 133 35.83 -14.58 -16.55
N LEU A 134 35.99 -14.21 -17.82
CA LEU A 134 36.29 -15.14 -18.92
C LEU A 134 37.62 -14.77 -19.57
#